data_AF-A0A419I2M8-F1
#
_entry.id   AF-A0A419I2M8-F1
#
_cell.length_a   1.000
_cell.length_b   1.000
_cell.length_c   1.000
_cell.angle_alpha   90.00
_cell.angle_beta   90.00
_cell.angle_gamma   90.00
#
_symmetry.space_group_name_H-M   'P 1'
#
loop_
_entity.id
_entity.type
_entity.pdbx_description
1 polymer ?
#
loop_
_entity_poly.entity_id
_entity_poly.type
_entity_poly.pdbx_seq_one_letter_code
_entity_poly.pdbx_strand_id
1 'polypeptide(L)'
;MDAGQDLVSAIPAARGAAAPRPRLEPMLDLEWSQAIELPRFALPATRPGDLRQAWVHRAAEDAVLTLYHRAARSDEQLPAPWWLRAMASGRLESRALGFRIEDRVAQLLSRRPGWEFVPWAADGESGYWEFMPSERGRSGHSIPTTVLNTDRHDGWIDVLPAHSAGTPPPIAVAGVAGLRARLGEFEAVR
;
A
#
# COMPACT_ATOMS: atom_id res chain seq x y z
N MET A 1 20.60 -55.38 29.76
CA MET A 1 19.76 -55.06 28.59
C MET A 1 18.39 -54.73 29.16
N ASP A 2 18.20 -53.57 29.75
CA ASP A 2 18.18 -52.20 29.20
C ASP A 2 17.02 -51.96 28.22
N ALA A 3 15.97 -51.32 28.75
CA ALA A 3 15.27 -50.16 28.18
C ALA A 3 13.93 -49.99 28.92
N GLY A 4 13.98 -49.34 30.08
CA GLY A 4 12.81 -49.06 30.91
C GLY A 4 12.85 -47.62 31.41
N GLN A 5 12.73 -46.66 30.49
CA GLN A 5 12.55 -45.24 30.81
C GLN A 5 11.58 -44.61 29.81
N ASP A 6 10.29 -44.75 30.11
CA ASP A 6 9.28 -43.84 29.60
C ASP A 6 9.51 -42.47 30.26
N LEU A 7 10.17 -41.57 29.53
CA LEU A 7 10.19 -40.14 29.83
C LEU A 7 8.78 -39.58 29.55
N VAL A 8 7.86 -39.81 30.48
CA VAL A 8 6.62 -39.05 30.56
C VAL A 8 7.02 -37.64 31.00
N SER A 9 7.29 -36.78 30.02
CA SER A 9 7.52 -35.36 30.23
C SER A 9 6.24 -34.76 30.80
N ALA A 10 6.19 -34.61 32.12
CA ALA A 10 5.08 -34.00 32.82
C ALA A 10 4.87 -32.58 32.27
N ILE A 11 3.74 -32.34 31.61
CA ILE A 11 3.33 -31.00 31.23
C ILE A 11 3.24 -30.18 32.53
N PRO A 12 4.00 -29.09 32.68
CA PRO A 12 3.97 -28.29 33.90
C PRO A 12 2.54 -27.85 34.18
N ALA A 13 2.05 -28.12 35.39
CA ALA A 13 0.71 -27.71 35.81
C ALA A 13 0.54 -26.20 35.60
N ALA A 14 -0.62 -25.80 35.06
CA ALA A 14 -0.98 -24.40 34.88
C ALA A 14 -0.82 -23.66 36.21
N ARG A 15 -0.06 -22.55 36.22
CA ARG A 15 0.16 -21.73 37.42
C ARG A 15 -1.20 -21.39 38.03
N GLY A 16 -1.33 -21.63 39.34
CA GLY A 16 -2.58 -21.50 40.08
C GLY A 16 -3.27 -20.14 39.90
N ALA A 17 -4.59 -20.13 40.10
CA ALA A 17 -5.55 -19.06 39.84
C ALA A 17 -5.27 -17.68 40.48
N ALA A 18 -4.15 -17.49 41.17
CA ALA A 18 -3.73 -16.26 41.83
C ALA A 18 -2.60 -15.51 41.10
N ALA A 19 -2.09 -16.03 39.97
CA ALA A 19 -1.20 -15.23 39.13
C ALA A 19 -1.99 -14.02 38.57
N PRO A 20 -1.46 -12.78 38.66
CA PRO A 20 -2.08 -11.64 38.00
C PRO A 20 -2.34 -12.01 36.55
N ARG A 21 -3.60 -11.95 36.11
CA ARG A 21 -3.92 -12.16 34.70
C ARG A 21 -3.10 -11.13 33.92
N PRO A 22 -2.26 -11.54 32.96
CA PRO A 22 -1.53 -10.59 32.15
C PRO A 22 -2.55 -9.65 31.51
N ARG A 23 -2.40 -8.35 31.77
CA ARG A 23 -3.21 -7.33 31.11
C ARG A 23 -2.66 -7.24 29.70
N LEU A 24 -3.45 -7.69 28.74
CA LEU A 24 -3.14 -7.49 27.33
C LEU A 24 -3.43 -6.03 27.04
N GLU A 25 -2.37 -5.21 27.03
CA GLU A 25 -2.46 -3.87 26.47
C GLU A 25 -2.53 -4.01 24.94
N PRO A 26 -3.46 -3.32 24.26
CA PRO A 26 -3.51 -3.31 22.81
C PRO A 26 -2.16 -2.83 22.28
N MET A 27 -1.45 -3.69 21.56
CA MET A 27 -0.26 -3.29 20.83
C MET A 27 -0.72 -2.40 19.68
N LEU A 28 -0.42 -1.11 19.79
CA LEU A 28 -0.87 -0.11 18.82
C LEU A 28 -0.44 -0.45 17.39
N ASP A 29 0.74 -1.05 17.23
CA ASP A 29 1.24 -1.52 15.94
C ASP A 29 0.39 -2.66 15.36
N LEU A 30 -0.12 -3.55 16.22
CA LEU A 30 -1.03 -4.62 15.82
C LEU A 30 -2.41 -4.07 15.45
N GLU A 31 -2.91 -3.10 16.22
CA GLU A 31 -4.17 -2.40 15.90
C GLU A 31 -4.05 -1.69 14.55
N TRP A 32 -2.93 -1.03 14.29
CA TRP A 32 -2.67 -0.39 13.00
C TRP A 32 -2.53 -1.39 11.86
N SER A 33 -1.77 -2.46 12.05
CA SER A 33 -1.60 -3.53 11.07
C SER A 33 -2.94 -4.13 10.64
N GLN A 34 -3.84 -4.42 11.60
CA GLN A 34 -5.20 -4.89 11.30
C GLN A 34 -6.07 -3.83 10.62
N ALA A 35 -5.85 -2.55 10.94
CA ALA A 35 -6.61 -1.45 10.34
C ALA A 35 -6.36 -1.30 8.83
N ILE A 36 -5.11 -1.54 8.40
CA ILE A 36 -4.66 -1.44 6.99
C ILE A 36 -4.75 -2.77 6.23
N GLU A 37 -4.90 -3.90 6.92
CA GLU A 37 -4.93 -5.23 6.31
C GLU A 37 -6.06 -5.35 5.27
N LEU A 38 -5.67 -5.81 4.07
CA LEU A 38 -6.61 -6.12 3.01
C LEU A 38 -7.10 -7.57 3.12
N PRO A 39 -8.41 -7.82 2.95
CA PRO A 39 -8.90 -9.17 2.92
C PRO A 39 -8.35 -9.92 1.69
N ARG A 40 -8.06 -11.22 1.84
CA ARG A 40 -7.48 -12.07 0.78
C ARG A 40 -8.24 -12.04 -0.55
N PHE A 41 -9.55 -11.78 -0.53
CA PHE A 41 -10.38 -11.69 -1.73
C PHE A 41 -10.25 -10.35 -2.48
N ALA A 42 -9.48 -9.38 -1.98
CA ALA A 42 -9.20 -8.12 -2.66
C ALA A 42 -8.14 -8.27 -3.76
N LEU A 43 -7.44 -9.41 -3.83
CA LEU A 43 -6.37 -9.67 -4.79
C LEU A 43 -6.74 -9.70 -6.29
N PRO A 44 -7.97 -10.03 -6.74
CA PRO A 44 -8.36 -9.88 -8.14
C PRO A 44 -8.73 -8.43 -8.50
N ALA A 45 -8.36 -7.44 -7.68
CA ALA A 45 -8.61 -6.03 -7.95
C ALA A 45 -7.97 -5.59 -9.28
N THR A 46 -8.75 -4.89 -10.09
CA THR A 46 -8.31 -4.34 -11.39
C THR A 46 -8.24 -2.81 -11.38
N ARG A 47 -8.57 -2.21 -10.23
CA ARG A 47 -8.53 -0.77 -9.99
C ARG A 47 -8.44 -0.49 -8.47
N PRO A 48 -7.94 0.69 -8.07
CA PRO A 48 -7.79 1.06 -6.65
C PRO A 48 -9.09 0.95 -5.85
N GLY A 49 -10.23 1.31 -6.43
CA GLY A 49 -11.53 1.23 -5.76
C GLY A 49 -11.92 -0.19 -5.28
N ASP A 50 -11.40 -1.24 -5.92
CA ASP A 50 -11.66 -2.62 -5.52
C ASP A 50 -10.89 -2.99 -4.23
N LEU A 51 -9.76 -2.32 -3.94
CA LEU A 51 -8.93 -2.51 -2.75
C LEU A 51 -9.47 -1.80 -1.51
N ARG A 52 -10.48 -0.92 -1.63
CA ARG A 52 -10.99 -0.09 -0.52
C ARG A 52 -11.86 -0.86 0.48
N GLN A 53 -11.32 -1.94 1.06
CA GLN A 53 -12.03 -2.88 1.91
C GLN A 53 -11.53 -2.91 3.36
N ALA A 54 -10.28 -2.49 3.60
CA ALA A 54 -9.72 -2.35 4.94
C ALA A 54 -10.54 -1.38 5.82
N TRP A 55 -10.33 -1.44 7.14
CA TRP A 55 -11.00 -0.54 8.08
C TRP A 55 -10.68 0.93 7.78
N VAL A 56 -9.42 1.25 7.46
CA VAL A 56 -8.99 2.63 7.14
C VAL A 56 -9.77 3.25 5.97
N HIS A 57 -10.32 2.44 5.06
CA HIS A 57 -11.09 2.91 3.92
C HIS A 57 -12.54 3.26 4.26
N ARG A 58 -13.10 2.64 5.31
CA ARG A 58 -14.55 2.63 5.57
C ARG A 58 -14.94 3.31 6.88
N ALA A 59 -14.04 3.34 7.86
CA ALA A 59 -14.29 3.97 9.15
C ALA A 59 -14.43 5.49 9.05
N ALA A 60 -14.90 6.15 10.11
CA ALA A 60 -14.96 7.60 10.17
C ALA A 60 -13.55 8.21 10.04
N GLU A 61 -13.44 9.31 9.30
CA GLU A 61 -12.15 9.89 8.90
C GLU A 61 -11.32 10.36 10.10
N ASP A 62 -11.98 10.97 11.08
CA ASP A 62 -11.42 11.41 12.36
C ASP A 62 -10.88 10.25 13.19
N ALA A 63 -11.59 9.12 13.22
CA ALA A 63 -11.14 7.91 13.89
C ALA A 63 -9.88 7.33 13.24
N VAL A 64 -9.81 7.32 11.90
CA VAL A 64 -8.63 6.85 11.16
C VAL A 64 -7.43 7.74 11.44
N LEU A 65 -7.57 9.06 11.34
CA LEU A 65 -6.50 10.02 11.63
C LEU A 65 -6.03 9.91 13.08
N THR A 66 -6.96 9.77 14.03
CA THR A 66 -6.62 9.60 15.45
C THR A 66 -5.78 8.35 15.67
N LEU A 67 -6.17 7.23 15.07
CA LEU A 67 -5.40 5.98 15.19
C LEU A 67 -4.03 6.09 14.53
N TYR A 68 -3.97 6.65 13.31
CA TYR A 68 -2.73 6.86 12.57
C TYR A 68 -1.74 7.72 13.36
N HIS A 69 -2.18 8.87 13.90
CA HIS A 69 -1.32 9.74 14.70
C HIS A 69 -0.84 9.08 15.99
N ARG A 70 -1.66 8.21 16.61
CA ARG A 70 -1.21 7.44 17.77
C ARG A 70 -0.11 6.46 17.35
N ALA A 71 -0.31 5.70 16.28
CA ALA A 71 0.62 4.67 15.81
C ALA A 71 1.94 5.26 15.28
N ALA A 72 1.88 6.35 14.51
CA ALA A 72 3.05 6.99 13.90
C ALA A 72 4.01 7.65 14.92
N ARG A 73 3.60 7.81 16.18
CA ARG A 73 4.51 8.29 17.25
C ARG A 73 5.49 7.23 17.70
N SER A 74 5.20 5.96 17.43
CA SER A 74 6.03 4.81 17.82
C SER A 74 6.99 4.38 16.70
N ASP A 75 6.68 4.72 15.44
CA ASP A 75 7.44 4.31 14.27
C ASP A 75 7.42 5.41 13.18
N GLU A 76 8.61 5.86 12.76
CA GLU A 76 8.80 6.88 11.73
C GLU A 76 8.46 6.37 10.32
N GLN A 77 8.42 5.04 10.10
CA GLN A 77 8.16 4.40 8.81
C GLN A 77 6.86 3.58 8.79
N LEU A 78 5.86 4.01 9.56
CA LEU A 78 4.57 3.33 9.64
C LEU A 78 3.91 3.16 8.24
N PRO A 79 3.67 1.93 7.76
CA PRO A 79 3.01 1.70 6.48
C PRO A 79 1.60 2.29 6.48
N ALA A 80 1.27 3.09 5.46
CA ALA A 80 -0.01 3.77 5.38
C ALA A 80 -0.35 4.12 3.93
N PRO A 81 -1.61 4.35 3.59
CA PRO A 81 -1.96 4.90 2.29
C PRO A 81 -1.40 6.31 2.11
N TRP A 82 -0.96 6.64 0.89
CA TRP A 82 -0.43 7.98 0.55
C TRP A 82 -1.40 9.10 0.94
N TRP A 83 -2.70 8.90 0.68
CA TRP A 83 -3.73 9.90 0.96
C TRP A 83 -3.86 10.17 2.46
N LEU A 84 -3.64 9.15 3.30
CA LEU A 84 -3.69 9.31 4.75
C LEU A 84 -2.49 10.09 5.26
N ARG A 85 -1.28 9.81 4.75
CA ARG A 85 -0.08 10.60 5.07
C ARG A 85 -0.23 12.06 4.60
N ALA A 86 -0.83 12.27 3.43
CA ALA A 86 -1.13 13.60 2.91
C ALA A 86 -2.16 14.36 3.79
N MET A 87 -3.18 13.68 4.29
CA MET A 87 -4.16 14.26 5.22
C MET A 87 -3.55 14.57 6.58
N ALA A 88 -2.77 13.64 7.14
CA ALA A 88 -2.10 13.80 8.43
C ALA A 88 -1.06 14.94 8.40
N SER A 89 -0.50 15.25 7.23
CA SER A 89 0.37 16.43 7.01
C SER A 89 -0.39 17.70 6.61
N GLY A 90 -1.72 17.65 6.56
CA GLY A 90 -2.58 18.81 6.25
C GLY A 90 -2.56 19.26 4.78
N ARG A 91 -1.97 18.47 3.87
CA ARG A 91 -1.87 18.82 2.44
C ARG A 91 -3.00 18.24 1.59
N LEU A 92 -3.75 17.26 2.12
CA LEU A 92 -4.95 16.74 1.49
C LEU A 92 -6.14 16.93 2.44
N GLU A 93 -7.21 17.54 1.94
CA GLU A 93 -8.34 17.96 2.78
C GLU A 93 -9.18 16.79 3.32
N SER A 94 -9.26 15.68 2.57
CA SER A 94 -10.11 14.54 2.93
C SER A 94 -9.72 13.26 2.21
N ARG A 95 -10.13 12.12 2.78
CA ARG A 95 -9.97 10.79 2.18
C ARG A 95 -10.73 10.69 0.86
N ALA A 96 -11.91 11.31 0.78
CA ALA A 96 -12.71 11.34 -0.44
C ALA A 96 -11.98 12.02 -1.61
N LEU A 97 -11.14 13.02 -1.34
CA LEU A 97 -10.31 13.66 -2.36
C LEU A 97 -9.18 12.72 -2.83
N GLY A 98 -8.52 12.01 -1.90
CA GLY A 98 -7.52 11.00 -2.23
C GLY A 98 -8.08 9.89 -3.12
N PHE A 99 -9.24 9.34 -2.75
CA PHE A 99 -9.96 8.36 -3.55
C PHE A 99 -10.30 8.87 -4.96
N ARG A 100 -10.73 10.13 -5.06
CA ARG A 100 -11.03 10.75 -6.36
C ARG A 100 -9.79 10.86 -7.26
N ILE A 101 -8.61 11.12 -6.68
CA ILE A 101 -7.35 11.19 -7.42
C ILE A 101 -7.02 9.81 -8.00
N GLU A 102 -7.04 8.77 -7.17
CA GLU A 102 -6.84 7.38 -7.58
C GLU A 102 -7.81 6.95 -8.68
N ASP A 103 -9.11 7.24 -8.50
CA ASP A 103 -10.16 6.85 -9.45
C ASP A 103 -10.00 7.57 -10.80
N ARG A 104 -9.51 8.81 -10.79
CA ARG A 104 -9.23 9.57 -12.03
C ARG A 104 -7.98 9.07 -12.75
N VAL A 105 -6.94 8.65 -12.02
CA VAL A 105 -5.79 7.95 -12.61
C VAL A 105 -6.26 6.64 -13.23
N ALA A 106 -7.04 5.84 -12.49
CA ALA A 106 -7.59 4.59 -12.99
C ALA A 106 -8.45 4.78 -14.24
N GLN A 107 -9.35 5.76 -14.25
CA GLN A 107 -10.16 6.10 -15.42
C GLN A 107 -9.32 6.51 -16.63
N LEU A 108 -8.20 7.20 -16.41
CA LEU A 108 -7.29 7.61 -17.47
C LEU A 108 -6.53 6.42 -18.07
N LEU A 109 -5.95 5.57 -17.23
CA LEU A 109 -5.04 4.50 -17.63
C LEU A 109 -5.76 3.25 -18.13
N SER A 110 -6.86 2.84 -17.49
CA SER A 110 -7.66 1.66 -17.89
C SER A 110 -8.19 1.69 -19.34
N ARG A 111 -8.27 2.88 -19.95
CA ARG A 111 -8.74 3.06 -21.33
C ARG A 111 -7.60 2.98 -22.35
N ARG A 112 -6.36 2.81 -21.91
CA ARG A 112 -5.17 2.88 -22.75
C ARG A 112 -4.54 1.49 -22.87
N PRO A 113 -4.28 1.01 -24.10
CA PRO A 113 -3.59 -0.26 -24.29
C PRO A 113 -2.21 -0.27 -23.61
N GLY A 114 -1.85 -1.40 -23.00
CA GLY A 114 -0.54 -1.61 -22.37
C GLY A 114 -0.44 -1.21 -20.91
N TRP A 115 -1.43 -0.48 -20.35
CA TRP A 115 -1.49 -0.17 -18.93
C TRP A 115 -2.26 -1.23 -18.15
N GLU A 116 -1.64 -1.75 -17.08
CA GLU A 116 -2.23 -2.73 -16.19
C GLU A 116 -2.16 -2.23 -14.74
N PHE A 117 -3.22 -2.49 -13.98
CA PHE A 117 -3.25 -2.20 -12.55
C PHE A 117 -2.68 -3.38 -11.77
N VAL A 118 -1.76 -3.09 -10.86
CA VAL A 118 -1.07 -4.07 -10.03
C VAL A 118 -1.47 -3.84 -8.57
N PRO A 119 -2.21 -4.78 -7.95
CA PRO A 119 -2.76 -4.58 -6.61
C PRO A 119 -1.78 -4.88 -5.46
N TRP A 120 -0.54 -5.25 -5.75
CA TRP A 120 0.45 -5.76 -4.77
C TRP A 120 1.40 -4.68 -4.23
N ALA A 121 0.89 -3.49 -3.97
CA ALA A 121 1.67 -2.49 -3.25
C ALA A 121 1.83 -2.92 -1.78
N ALA A 122 2.87 -2.45 -1.09
CA ALA A 122 3.15 -2.82 0.29
C ALA A 122 1.92 -2.60 1.21
N ASP A 123 1.92 -3.18 2.42
CA ASP A 123 0.77 -3.08 3.34
C ASP A 123 0.25 -1.64 3.48
N GLY A 124 -1.05 -1.47 3.23
CA GLY A 124 -1.72 -0.17 3.28
C GLY A 124 -1.60 0.71 2.02
N GLU A 125 -0.94 0.27 0.95
CA GLU A 125 -0.86 1.03 -0.30
C GLU A 125 -2.02 0.76 -1.28
N SER A 126 -2.26 1.71 -2.18
CA SER A 126 -3.41 1.72 -3.10
C SER A 126 -3.21 0.93 -4.40
N GLY A 127 -2.14 0.13 -4.50
CA GLY A 127 -1.66 -0.45 -5.75
C GLY A 127 -0.97 0.59 -6.65
N TYR A 128 -0.46 0.14 -7.79
CA TYR A 128 0.18 0.99 -8.79
C TYR A 128 -0.18 0.53 -10.21
N TRP A 129 0.19 1.31 -11.22
CA TRP A 129 -0.03 0.98 -12.62
C TRP A 129 1.29 0.72 -13.32
N GLU A 130 1.36 -0.32 -14.13
CA GLU A 130 2.51 -0.62 -14.98
C GLU A 130 2.15 -0.50 -16.44
N PHE A 131 3.08 0.02 -17.23
CA PHE A 131 3.00 0.01 -18.68
C PHE A 131 3.94 -1.05 -19.24
N MET A 132 3.35 -2.11 -19.79
CA MET A 132 4.07 -3.17 -20.50
C MET A 132 3.90 -2.99 -22.02
N PRO A 133 4.96 -2.68 -22.77
CA PRO A 133 4.87 -2.67 -24.23
C PRO A 133 4.57 -4.09 -24.74
N SER A 134 3.60 -4.21 -25.64
CA SER A 134 3.16 -5.47 -26.22
C SER A 134 4.21 -6.16 -27.11
N GLU A 135 5.28 -5.45 -27.49
CA GLU A 135 6.41 -6.01 -28.24
C GLU A 135 7.52 -6.50 -27.29
N ARG A 136 7.51 -7.81 -26.99
CA ARG A 136 8.69 -8.51 -26.48
C ARG A 136 9.86 -8.29 -27.46
N GLY A 137 10.81 -7.42 -27.14
CA GLY A 137 12.18 -7.57 -27.65
C GLY A 137 12.93 -6.38 -28.22
N ARG A 138 12.51 -5.11 -28.03
CA ARG A 138 13.31 -3.97 -28.58
C ARG A 138 13.78 -2.87 -27.65
N SER A 139 13.17 -2.65 -26.48
CA SER A 139 13.60 -1.55 -25.59
C SER A 139 14.80 -1.88 -24.68
N GLY A 140 15.11 -3.16 -24.48
CA GLY A 140 16.18 -3.58 -23.56
C GLY A 140 15.87 -3.33 -22.07
N HIS A 141 14.63 -2.93 -21.73
CA HIS A 141 14.15 -2.75 -20.36
C HIS A 141 13.54 -4.01 -19.78
N SER A 142 13.89 -4.33 -18.52
CA SER A 142 13.35 -5.48 -17.76
C SER A 142 12.28 -5.07 -16.75
N ILE A 143 12.23 -3.79 -16.37
CA ILE A 143 11.28 -3.22 -15.42
C ILE A 143 10.39 -2.22 -16.16
N PRO A 144 9.05 -2.33 -16.08
CA PRO A 144 8.11 -1.48 -16.82
C PRO A 144 8.09 -0.04 -16.29
N THR A 145 7.48 0.87 -17.05
CA THR A 145 7.16 2.21 -16.53
C THR A 145 6.05 2.07 -15.49
N THR A 146 6.24 2.62 -14.29
CA THR A 146 5.29 2.54 -13.19
C THR A 146 4.70 3.92 -12.86
N VAL A 147 3.39 3.99 -12.66
CA VAL A 147 2.69 5.17 -12.12
C VAL A 147 2.15 4.80 -10.75
N LEU A 148 2.54 5.57 -9.74
CA LEU A 148 2.08 5.38 -8.36
C LEU A 148 1.56 6.69 -7.80
N ASN A 149 0.62 6.58 -6.85
CA ASN A 149 0.26 7.71 -6.03
C ASN A 149 1.25 7.88 -4.88
N THR A 150 1.50 9.12 -4.51
CA THR A 150 2.55 9.49 -3.56
C THR A 150 2.08 10.65 -2.71
N ASP A 151 2.65 10.83 -1.54
CA ASP A 151 2.49 12.03 -0.74
C ASP A 151 3.73 12.92 -0.77
N ARG A 152 4.76 12.65 -1.57
CA ARG A 152 6.02 13.42 -1.52
C ARG A 152 5.92 14.85 -2.09
N HIS A 153 4.87 15.13 -2.88
CA HIS A 153 4.64 16.42 -3.51
C HIS A 153 3.14 16.62 -3.81
N ASP A 154 2.72 17.86 -4.03
CA ASP A 154 1.29 18.24 -4.17
C ASP A 154 0.67 17.80 -5.52
N GLY A 155 1.49 17.24 -6.40
CA GLY A 155 1.05 16.57 -7.62
C GLY A 155 0.49 15.16 -7.39
N TRP A 156 0.79 14.52 -6.25
CA TRP A 156 0.27 13.22 -5.80
C TRP A 156 0.52 12.01 -6.73
N ILE A 157 1.32 12.17 -7.77
CA ILE A 157 1.61 11.14 -8.77
C ILE A 157 3.11 11.14 -9.07
N ASP A 158 3.75 10.01 -8.82
CA ASP A 158 5.11 9.74 -9.26
C ASP A 158 5.07 8.81 -10.48
N VAL A 159 5.99 9.04 -11.41
CA VAL A 159 6.25 8.13 -12.53
C VAL A 159 7.67 7.63 -12.45
N LEU A 160 7.84 6.32 -12.39
CA LEU A 160 9.12 5.63 -12.53
C LEU A 160 9.25 5.19 -13.99
N PRO A 161 10.19 5.74 -14.77
CA PRO A 161 10.43 5.28 -16.13
C PRO A 161 10.85 3.80 -16.18
N ALA A 162 10.55 3.14 -17.29
CA ALA A 162 11.08 1.82 -17.59
C ALA A 162 12.62 1.82 -17.48
N HIS A 163 13.17 0.76 -16.89
CA HIS A 163 14.61 0.64 -16.62
C HIS A 163 15.06 -0.83 -16.60
N SER A 164 16.38 -1.06 -16.68
CA SER A 164 16.98 -2.41 -16.70
C SER A 164 18.02 -2.63 -15.60
N ALA A 165 18.49 -1.55 -15.01
CA ALA A 165 19.42 -1.48 -13.90
C ALA A 165 18.96 -0.34 -12.97
N GLY A 166 19.52 -0.23 -11.76
CA GLY A 166 19.30 0.82 -10.75
C GLY A 166 18.05 1.70 -10.88
N THR A 167 17.15 1.66 -9.89
CA THR A 167 15.89 2.41 -9.93
C THR A 167 16.12 3.92 -10.17
N PRO A 168 15.59 4.50 -11.27
CA PRO A 168 15.74 5.92 -11.55
C PRO A 168 14.98 6.76 -10.51
N PRO A 169 15.38 8.03 -10.31
CA PRO A 169 14.60 8.94 -9.47
C PRO A 169 13.19 9.08 -10.05
N PRO A 170 12.15 9.02 -9.21
CA PRO A 170 10.79 9.17 -9.72
C PRO A 170 10.55 10.60 -10.23
N ILE A 171 9.77 10.70 -11.29
CA ILE A 171 9.37 11.95 -11.91
C ILE A 171 8.08 12.42 -11.24
N ALA A 172 8.15 13.55 -10.54
CA ALA A 172 6.97 14.19 -9.97
C ALA A 172 6.04 14.71 -11.08
N VAL A 173 4.78 14.31 -11.04
CA VAL A 173 3.75 14.72 -12.00
C VAL A 173 2.69 15.58 -11.32
N ALA A 174 2.37 16.72 -11.92
CA ALA A 174 1.39 17.68 -11.43
C ALA A 174 -0.06 17.20 -11.65
N GLY A 175 -0.47 16.20 -10.86
CA GLY A 175 -1.81 15.64 -10.86
C GLY A 175 -2.20 14.97 -12.18
N VAL A 176 -3.48 14.58 -12.27
CA VAL A 176 -4.01 13.79 -13.40
C VAL A 176 -3.91 14.54 -14.73
N ALA A 177 -4.00 15.88 -14.72
CA ALA A 177 -3.84 16.69 -15.92
C ALA A 177 -2.39 16.67 -16.44
N GLY A 178 -1.42 16.80 -15.52
CA GLY A 178 0.00 16.66 -15.85
C GLY A 178 0.33 15.26 -16.37
N LEU A 179 -0.26 14.23 -15.76
CA LEU A 179 -0.10 12.85 -16.22
C LEU A 179 -0.61 12.72 -17.66
N ARG A 180 -1.84 13.14 -17.93
CA ARG A 180 -2.44 13.09 -19.27
C ARG A 180 -1.58 13.79 -20.32
N ALA A 181 -1.02 14.97 -20.00
CA ALA A 181 -0.21 15.74 -20.93
C ALA A 181 1.10 15.05 -21.31
N ARG A 182 1.64 14.20 -20.42
CA ARG A 182 2.93 13.52 -20.58
C ARG A 182 2.82 12.03 -20.86
N LEU A 183 1.62 11.46 -20.95
CA LEU A 183 1.43 10.03 -21.21
C LEU A 183 2.17 9.56 -22.46
N GLY A 184 2.15 10.35 -23.54
CA GLY A 184 2.89 10.00 -24.76
C GLY A 184 4.41 9.89 -24.55
N GLU A 185 4.99 10.67 -23.63
CA GLU A 185 6.41 10.58 -23.24
C GLU A 185 6.67 9.29 -22.45
N PHE A 186 5.80 8.97 -21.49
CA PHE A 186 5.93 7.80 -20.62
C PHE A 186 5.67 6.46 -21.33
N GLU A 187 4.84 6.48 -22.37
CA GLU A 187 4.52 5.33 -23.21
C GLU A 187 5.51 5.11 -24.35
N ALA A 188 6.28 6.14 -24.73
CA ALA A 188 7.24 6.07 -25.82
C ALA A 188 8.52 5.28 -25.47
N VAL A 189 8.43 4.32 -24.53
CA VAL A 189 9.51 3.44 -24.06
C VAL A 189 10.40 3.04 -25.25
N ARG A 190 11.60 3.64 -25.33
CA ARG A 190 12.57 3.42 -26.42
C ARG A 190 13.47 2.26 -26.09
#